data_AF-A0A5C6W0R1-F1
#
_entry.id   AF-A0A5C6W0R1-F1
#
_cell.length_a   1.000
_cell.length_b   1.000
_cell.length_c   1.000
_cell.angle_alpha   90.00
_cell.angle_beta   90.00
_cell.angle_gamma   90.00
#
_symmetry.space_group_name_H-M   'P 1'
#
loop_
_entity.id
_entity.type
_entity.pdbx_description
1 polymer ?
#
loop_
_entity_poly.entity_id
_entity_poly.type
_entity_poly.pdbx_seq_one_letter_code
_entity_poly.pdbx_strand_id
1 'polypeptide(L)'
;MKSLCAFLITICFTLLISVNIIHAENESASKEFKAKLEEKLQNEVNYYNKNSVSFEKTLTMDGKIFKLISADDPETEENEEKTEEYDSNFTMAFVKYEQKRDSLFYFDKYDLYYYDNEKNEFLILSNIVQNEKAEQFFNKQSEGLHKDIQIPSLILAMVMLSMLFIFPILIMTFHNKSKAKSHLYHTNNSSISG
;
A
#
# COMPACT_ATOMS: atom_id res chain seq x y z
N MET A 1 36.56 -22.43 5.11
CA MET A 1 35.09 -22.32 4.97
C MET A 1 34.44 -21.32 5.92
N LYS A 2 34.81 -21.23 7.21
CA LYS A 2 34.18 -20.28 8.16
C LYS A 2 34.40 -18.77 7.85
N SER A 3 35.49 -18.43 7.15
CA SER A 3 35.81 -17.04 6.77
C SER A 3 35.00 -16.51 5.56
N LEU A 4 34.54 -17.41 4.67
CA LEU A 4 33.79 -17.03 3.46
C LEU A 4 32.35 -16.59 3.79
N CYS A 5 31.73 -17.20 4.81
CA CYS A 5 30.39 -16.83 5.28
C CYS A 5 30.36 -15.46 5.97
N ALA A 6 31.41 -15.11 6.72
CA ALA A 6 31.50 -13.80 7.36
C ALA A 6 31.59 -12.67 6.33
N PHE A 7 32.30 -12.90 5.22
CA PHE A 7 32.46 -11.90 4.15
C PHE A 7 31.15 -11.66 3.37
N LEU A 8 30.35 -12.71 3.14
CA LEU A 8 29.04 -12.62 2.48
C LEU A 8 27.97 -11.90 3.33
N ILE A 9 28.02 -12.04 4.66
CA ILE A 9 27.10 -11.37 5.58
C ILE A 9 27.43 -9.86 5.67
N THR A 10 28.71 -9.48 5.67
CA THR A 10 29.11 -8.06 5.72
C THR A 10 28.77 -7.32 4.43
N ILE A 11 28.87 -7.96 3.26
CA ILE A 11 28.46 -7.38 1.97
C ILE A 11 26.94 -7.17 1.90
N CYS A 12 26.13 -8.07 2.49
CA CYS A 12 24.68 -7.86 2.58
C CYS A 12 24.31 -6.68 3.50
N PHE A 13 25.11 -6.43 4.54
CA PHE A 13 24.87 -5.33 5.49
C PHE A 13 25.29 -3.96 4.94
N THR A 14 26.33 -3.89 4.11
CA THR A 14 26.78 -2.63 3.51
C THR A 14 25.98 -2.23 2.28
N LEU A 15 25.38 -3.17 1.54
CA LEU A 15 24.48 -2.87 0.42
C LEU A 15 23.12 -2.30 0.86
N LEU A 16 22.71 -2.54 2.10
CA LEU A 16 21.46 -2.02 2.68
C LEU A 16 21.54 -0.54 3.10
N ILE A 17 22.72 0.07 3.11
CA ILE A 17 22.94 1.43 3.64
C ILE A 17 23.02 2.48 2.52
N SER A 18 23.15 2.08 1.24
CA SER A 18 23.51 3.00 0.15
C SER A 18 22.36 3.42 -0.76
N VAL A 19 21.13 3.60 -0.27
CA VAL A 19 20.08 4.30 -1.02
C VAL A 19 19.22 5.12 -0.06
N ASN A 20 19.61 6.37 0.20
CA ASN A 20 18.72 7.45 0.58
C ASN A 20 19.35 8.76 0.13
N ILE A 21 19.37 8.99 -1.19
CA ILE A 21 19.55 10.35 -1.72
C ILE A 21 18.18 11.01 -1.56
N ILE A 22 17.98 11.67 -0.41
CA ILE A 22 16.83 12.53 -0.20
C ILE A 22 17.01 13.72 -1.15
N HIS A 23 16.24 13.72 -2.24
CA HIS A 23 16.03 14.92 -3.05
C HIS A 23 15.29 15.92 -2.17
N ALA A 24 15.95 17.04 -1.86
CA ALA A 24 15.34 18.17 -1.17
C ALA A 24 14.34 18.82 -2.12
N GLU A 25 13.05 18.51 -1.92
CA GLU A 25 11.95 19.24 -2.54
C GLU A 25 11.44 20.30 -1.56
N ASN A 26 10.98 21.42 -2.12
CA ASN A 26 10.54 22.65 -1.46
C ASN A 26 9.73 22.41 -0.17
N GLU A 27 10.40 22.58 0.98
CA GLU A 27 10.02 22.00 2.29
C GLU A 27 8.70 22.55 2.85
N SER A 28 8.30 23.77 2.48
CA SER A 28 7.11 24.45 3.04
C SER A 28 5.80 23.98 2.38
N ALA A 29 5.71 24.04 1.05
CA ALA A 29 4.51 23.63 0.31
C ALA A 29 4.26 22.11 0.43
N SER A 30 5.34 21.33 0.39
CA SER A 30 5.28 19.87 0.58
C SER A 30 4.74 19.48 1.96
N LYS A 31 5.06 20.26 3.01
CA LYS A 31 4.61 19.99 4.39
C LYS A 31 3.14 20.26 4.60
N GLU A 32 2.62 21.36 4.06
CA GLU A 32 1.19 21.69 4.14
C GLU A 32 0.35 20.68 3.36
N PHE A 33 0.74 20.40 2.11
CA PHE A 33 0.10 19.37 1.29
C PHE A 33 0.11 18.01 1.99
N LYS A 34 1.25 17.58 2.58
CA LYS A 34 1.33 16.33 3.33
C LYS A 34 0.38 16.32 4.53
N ALA A 35 0.29 17.40 5.29
CA ALA A 35 -0.60 17.49 6.45
C ALA A 35 -2.08 17.39 6.03
N LYS A 36 -2.46 18.06 4.94
CA LYS A 36 -3.82 17.98 4.38
C LYS A 36 -4.13 16.60 3.82
N LEU A 37 -3.16 15.95 3.18
CA LEU A 37 -3.33 14.60 2.67
C LEU A 37 -3.49 13.59 3.81
N GLU A 38 -2.70 13.71 4.87
CA GLU A 38 -2.86 12.92 6.10
C GLU A 38 -4.27 13.05 6.69
N GLU A 39 -4.78 14.28 6.79
CA GLU A 39 -6.13 14.56 7.29
C GLU A 39 -7.21 13.92 6.38
N LYS A 40 -7.10 14.11 5.06
CA LYS A 40 -8.01 13.52 4.08
C LYS A 40 -8.03 11.99 4.18
N LEU A 41 -6.85 11.36 4.21
CA LEU A 41 -6.72 9.91 4.28
C LEU A 41 -7.26 9.33 5.58
N GLN A 42 -7.07 10.01 6.72
CA GLN A 42 -7.64 9.60 8.00
C GLN A 42 -9.17 9.58 7.99
N ASN A 43 -9.80 10.49 7.24
CA ASN A 43 -11.25 10.63 7.19
C ASN A 43 -11.89 9.73 6.12
N GLU A 44 -11.23 9.53 4.98
CA GLU A 44 -11.84 8.88 3.81
C GLU A 44 -11.38 7.42 3.62
N VAL A 45 -10.18 7.07 4.08
CA VAL A 45 -9.59 5.75 3.80
C VAL A 45 -9.71 4.83 5.00
N ASN A 46 -10.50 3.78 4.84
CA ASN A 46 -10.59 2.72 5.83
C ASN A 46 -9.22 2.08 6.09
N TYR A 47 -8.96 1.79 7.36
CA TYR A 47 -7.72 1.15 7.84
C TYR A 47 -6.46 1.96 7.59
N TYR A 48 -6.57 3.24 7.27
CA TYR A 48 -5.41 4.11 7.09
C TYR A 48 -4.52 4.13 8.35
N ASN A 49 -3.21 3.95 8.17
CA ASN A 49 -2.26 4.08 9.26
C ASN A 49 -1.78 5.54 9.36
N LYS A 50 -2.00 6.16 10.51
CA LYS A 50 -1.67 7.58 10.73
C LYS A 50 -0.18 7.86 10.54
N ASN A 51 0.14 8.99 9.90
CA ASN A 51 1.51 9.45 9.63
C ASN A 51 2.30 8.51 8.70
N SER A 52 1.62 7.69 7.89
CA SER A 52 2.26 6.73 6.99
C SER A 52 2.48 7.27 5.57
N VAL A 53 2.02 8.49 5.25
CA VAL A 53 2.23 9.06 3.91
C VAL A 53 3.72 9.27 3.63
N SER A 54 4.14 8.74 2.49
CA SER A 54 5.41 8.99 1.83
C SER A 54 5.16 9.50 0.42
N PHE A 55 5.92 10.52 0.02
CA PHE A 55 5.89 11.02 -1.35
C PHE A 55 6.99 10.32 -2.14
N GLU A 56 6.58 9.48 -3.09
CA GLU A 56 7.50 8.72 -3.95
C GLU A 56 7.97 9.59 -5.13
N LYS A 57 7.02 10.31 -5.73
CA LYS A 57 7.26 11.32 -6.77
C LYS A 57 6.28 12.47 -6.63
N THR A 58 6.74 13.63 -7.05
CA THR A 58 6.06 14.90 -6.92
C THR A 58 6.38 15.76 -8.13
N LEU A 59 5.40 16.54 -8.57
CA LEU A 59 5.54 17.52 -9.63
C LEU A 59 4.69 18.73 -9.27
N THR A 60 5.35 19.86 -9.07
CA THR A 60 4.69 21.15 -8.81
C THR A 60 4.84 22.02 -10.04
N MET A 61 3.73 22.65 -10.46
CA MET A 61 3.72 23.46 -11.66
C MET A 61 2.56 24.45 -11.67
N ASP A 62 2.74 25.54 -12.41
CA ASP A 62 1.66 26.47 -12.73
C ASP A 62 0.89 25.95 -13.95
N GLY A 63 -0.43 26.06 -13.92
CA GLY A 63 -1.26 25.75 -15.06
C GLY A 63 -2.73 26.06 -14.84
N LYS A 64 -3.50 25.84 -15.90
CA LYS A 64 -4.95 26.02 -15.89
C LYS A 64 -5.64 24.85 -15.20
N ILE A 65 -6.51 25.18 -14.25
CA ILE A 65 -7.40 24.26 -13.59
C ILE A 65 -8.82 24.51 -14.10
N PHE A 66 -9.50 23.44 -14.49
CA PHE A 66 -10.87 23.45 -14.98
C PHE A 66 -11.77 22.72 -13.98
N LYS A 67 -12.58 23.45 -13.23
CA LYS A 67 -13.43 22.86 -12.20
C LYS A 67 -14.90 22.98 -12.58
N LEU A 68 -15.60 21.85 -12.58
CA LEU A 68 -17.05 21.84 -12.76
C LEU A 68 -17.73 22.23 -11.44
N ILE A 69 -18.53 23.29 -11.42
CA ILE A 69 -19.21 23.82 -10.23
C ILE A 69 -20.65 23.30 -10.13
N SER A 70 -21.37 23.19 -11.26
CA SER A 70 -22.75 22.69 -11.30
C SER A 70 -22.97 21.77 -12.49
N ALA A 71 -23.71 20.67 -12.25
CA ALA A 71 -24.21 19.80 -13.30
C ALA A 71 -25.51 20.40 -13.88
N ASP A 72 -25.71 20.21 -15.17
CA ASP A 72 -26.90 20.65 -15.90
C ASP A 72 -28.18 20.06 -15.29
N ASP A 73 -29.10 20.92 -14.85
CA ASP A 73 -30.41 20.52 -14.35
C ASP A 73 -31.47 20.74 -15.45
N PRO A 74 -31.96 19.67 -16.10
CA PRO A 74 -32.90 19.80 -17.22
C PRO A 74 -34.27 20.37 -16.80
N GLU A 75 -34.55 20.52 -15.50
CA GLU A 75 -35.82 21.05 -15.00
C GLU A 75 -35.85 22.59 -14.84
N THR A 76 -34.70 23.28 -14.94
CA THR A 76 -34.64 24.75 -14.76
C THR A 76 -33.69 25.45 -15.73
N GLU A 77 -34.20 26.43 -16.51
CA GLU A 77 -33.41 27.22 -17.49
C GLU A 77 -32.29 28.08 -16.85
N GLU A 78 -32.29 28.31 -15.54
CA GLU A 78 -31.26 29.12 -14.84
C GLU A 78 -29.99 28.33 -14.44
N ASN A 79 -30.01 27.00 -14.56
CA ASN A 79 -28.96 26.14 -14.01
C ASN A 79 -28.06 25.55 -15.12
N GLU A 80 -27.52 26.43 -15.96
CA GLU A 80 -26.52 26.07 -16.97
C GLU A 80 -25.24 25.51 -16.32
N GLU A 81 -24.57 24.60 -17.01
CA GLU A 81 -23.28 24.01 -16.61
C GLU A 81 -22.24 25.12 -16.34
N LYS A 82 -21.90 25.36 -15.05
CA LYS A 82 -20.89 26.37 -14.68
C LYS A 82 -19.54 25.70 -14.52
N THR A 83 -18.61 26.11 -15.37
CA THR A 83 -17.19 25.72 -15.28
C THR A 83 -16.37 26.90 -14.79
N GLU A 84 -15.57 26.70 -13.75
CA GLU A 84 -14.54 27.64 -13.30
C GLU A 84 -13.23 27.30 -14.02
N GLU A 85 -12.68 28.26 -14.77
CA GLU A 85 -11.33 28.17 -15.32
C GLU A 85 -10.47 29.21 -14.62
N TYR A 86 -9.37 28.77 -14.02
CA TYR A 86 -8.42 29.66 -13.36
C TYR A 86 -7.00 29.12 -13.47
N ASP A 87 -6.03 30.04 -13.54
CA ASP A 87 -4.62 29.71 -13.44
C ASP A 87 -4.23 29.55 -11.97
N SER A 88 -3.51 28.48 -11.64
CA SER A 88 -3.01 28.28 -10.29
C SER A 88 -1.76 27.40 -10.26
N ASN A 89 -1.00 27.52 -9.16
CA ASN A 89 0.05 26.59 -8.81
C ASN A 89 -0.53 25.32 -8.17
N PHE A 90 -0.32 24.17 -8.80
CA PHE A 90 -0.77 22.88 -8.26
C PHE A 90 0.35 21.85 -8.18
N THR A 91 0.22 20.94 -7.22
CA THR A 91 1.13 19.82 -6.98
C THR A 91 0.42 18.51 -7.27
N MET A 92 1.10 17.65 -8.01
CA MET A 92 0.72 16.26 -8.24
C MET A 92 1.71 15.38 -7.49
N ALA A 93 1.22 14.36 -6.81
CA ALA A 93 2.07 13.43 -6.09
C ALA A 93 1.64 11.98 -6.27
N PHE A 94 2.62 11.15 -6.60
CA PHE A 94 2.56 9.71 -6.44
C PHE A 94 2.98 9.40 -5.02
N VAL A 95 2.03 8.88 -4.25
CA VAL A 95 2.16 8.71 -2.81
C VAL A 95 2.07 7.23 -2.46
N LYS A 96 2.82 6.86 -1.44
CA LYS A 96 2.70 5.59 -0.75
C LYS A 96 2.12 5.85 0.63
N TYR A 97 1.16 5.04 1.06
CA TYR A 97 0.70 5.03 2.44
C TYR A 97 0.35 3.62 2.91
N GLU A 98 0.32 3.44 4.23
CA GLU A 98 0.03 2.14 4.82
C GLU A 98 -1.45 2.00 5.19
N GLN A 99 -2.01 0.82 4.92
CA GLN A 99 -3.30 0.38 5.45
C GLN A 99 -3.09 -0.79 6.41
N LYS A 100 -3.54 -0.63 7.64
CA LYS A 100 -3.49 -1.62 8.71
C LYS A 100 -4.89 -2.08 9.07
N ARG A 101 -5.29 -3.26 8.56
CA ARG A 101 -6.63 -3.81 8.84
C ARG A 101 -6.76 -4.28 10.29
N ASP A 102 -5.71 -4.92 10.79
CA ASP A 102 -5.63 -5.51 12.12
C ASP A 102 -4.16 -5.54 12.58
N SER A 103 -3.84 -6.25 13.67
CA SER A 103 -2.46 -6.35 14.17
C SER A 103 -1.53 -7.23 13.32
N LEU A 104 -2.07 -7.93 12.33
CA LEU A 104 -1.41 -9.00 11.57
C LEU A 104 -1.25 -8.69 10.08
N PHE A 105 -2.18 -7.93 9.49
CA PHE A 105 -2.23 -7.65 8.06
C PHE A 105 -2.04 -6.15 7.77
N TYR A 106 -0.87 -5.87 7.19
CA TYR A 106 -0.39 -4.57 6.76
C TYR A 106 -0.24 -4.56 5.25
N PHE A 107 -0.66 -3.46 4.64
CA PHE A 107 -0.63 -3.25 3.19
C PHE A 107 -0.02 -1.89 2.87
N ASP A 108 0.78 -1.85 1.81
CA ASP A 108 1.25 -0.63 1.19
C ASP A 108 0.32 -0.30 0.03
N LYS A 109 -0.20 0.93 -0.02
CA LYS A 109 -1.01 1.40 -1.13
C LYS A 109 -0.32 2.57 -1.81
N TYR A 110 -0.26 2.48 -3.14
CA TYR A 110 0.31 3.48 -4.03
C TYR A 110 -0.82 4.17 -4.79
N ASP A 111 -0.87 5.49 -4.74
CA ASP A 111 -1.98 6.29 -5.25
C ASP A 111 -1.51 7.63 -5.80
N LEU A 112 -2.37 8.32 -6.55
CA LEU A 112 -2.09 9.65 -7.10
C LEU A 112 -3.00 10.70 -6.47
N TYR A 113 -2.42 11.80 -6.02
CA TYR A 113 -3.15 12.95 -5.50
C TYR A 113 -2.76 14.23 -6.23
N TYR A 114 -3.75 15.11 -6.37
CA TYR A 114 -3.62 16.41 -7.00
C TYR A 114 -4.09 17.46 -6.01
N TYR A 115 -3.32 18.53 -5.84
CA TYR A 115 -3.58 19.55 -4.84
C TYR A 115 -3.29 20.93 -5.40
N ASP A 116 -4.26 21.82 -5.27
CA ASP A 116 -4.14 23.24 -5.57
C ASP A 116 -3.46 23.93 -4.38
N ASN A 117 -2.25 24.45 -4.58
CA ASN A 117 -1.46 25.06 -3.51
C ASN A 117 -1.97 26.45 -3.12
N GLU A 118 -2.72 27.13 -3.99
CA GLU A 118 -3.20 28.48 -3.74
C GLU A 118 -4.58 28.47 -3.08
N LYS A 119 -5.50 27.64 -3.59
CA LYS A 119 -6.84 27.46 -3.04
C LYS A 119 -6.92 26.44 -1.90
N ASN A 120 -5.83 25.72 -1.64
CA ASN A 120 -5.73 24.71 -0.58
C ASN A 120 -6.78 23.60 -0.69
N GLU A 121 -6.99 23.09 -1.90
CA GLU A 121 -8.00 22.06 -2.17
C GLU A 121 -7.46 20.90 -2.99
N PHE A 122 -8.05 19.73 -2.79
CA PHE A 122 -7.74 18.56 -3.61
C PHE A 122 -8.45 18.64 -4.95
N LEU A 123 -7.71 18.37 -6.00
CA LEU A 123 -8.20 18.31 -7.38
C LEU A 123 -8.44 16.86 -7.79
N ILE A 124 -9.25 16.68 -8.82
CA ILE A 124 -9.40 15.40 -9.53
C ILE A 124 -8.71 15.51 -10.90
N LEU A 125 -8.37 14.37 -11.51
CA LEU A 125 -7.64 14.33 -12.77
C LEU A 125 -8.30 15.15 -13.89
N SER A 126 -9.63 15.14 -13.98
CA SER A 126 -10.38 15.93 -14.97
C SER A 126 -10.11 17.42 -14.87
N ASN A 127 -9.73 17.92 -13.69
CA ASN A 127 -9.47 19.34 -13.50
C ASN A 127 -8.16 19.81 -14.13
N ILE A 128 -7.23 18.89 -14.39
CA ILE A 128 -5.87 19.20 -14.85
C ILE A 128 -5.48 18.48 -16.14
N VAL A 129 -6.38 17.67 -16.71
CA VAL A 129 -6.11 16.80 -17.87
C VAL A 129 -5.75 17.60 -19.13
N GLN A 130 -6.11 18.87 -19.21
CA GLN A 130 -5.74 19.73 -20.34
C GLN A 130 -4.26 20.14 -20.35
N ASN A 131 -3.50 19.79 -19.31
CA ASN A 131 -2.08 20.09 -19.24
C ASN A 131 -1.21 18.89 -19.63
N GLU A 132 -0.43 19.02 -20.72
CA GLU A 132 0.44 17.95 -21.23
C GLU A 132 1.42 17.41 -20.17
N LYS A 133 1.95 18.26 -19.29
CA LYS A 133 2.88 17.82 -18.24
C LYS A 133 2.17 17.00 -17.17
N ALA A 134 0.93 17.36 -16.84
CA ALA A 134 0.10 16.60 -15.91
C ALA A 134 -0.28 15.24 -16.48
N GLU A 135 -0.64 15.20 -17.77
CA GLU A 135 -0.95 13.97 -18.48
C GLU A 135 0.27 13.03 -18.52
N GLN A 136 1.47 13.56 -18.84
CA GLN A 136 2.70 12.78 -18.85
C GLN A 136 3.04 12.23 -17.46
N PHE A 137 2.84 13.03 -16.41
CA PHE A 137 3.05 12.58 -15.03
C PHE A 137 2.09 11.44 -14.67
N PHE A 138 0.80 11.61 -14.97
CA PHE A 138 -0.21 10.58 -14.75
C PHE A 138 0.15 9.29 -15.50
N ASN A 139 0.39 9.37 -16.81
CA ASN A 139 0.70 8.20 -17.64
C ASN A 139 1.92 7.44 -17.08
N LYS A 140 2.98 8.15 -16.69
CA LYS A 140 4.20 7.56 -16.13
C LYS A 140 3.99 6.85 -14.79
N GLN A 141 3.09 7.36 -13.94
CA GLN A 141 2.87 6.80 -12.59
C GLN A 141 1.66 5.86 -12.53
N SER A 142 0.77 5.88 -13.52
CA SER A 142 -0.47 5.09 -13.55
C SER A 142 -0.24 3.59 -13.44
N GLU A 143 0.81 3.07 -14.08
CA GLU A 143 1.22 1.66 -13.98
C GLU A 143 1.69 1.29 -12.56
N GLY A 144 2.14 2.27 -11.77
CA GLY A 144 2.55 2.12 -10.39
C GLY A 144 1.40 2.14 -9.39
N LEU A 145 0.14 2.30 -9.81
CA LEU A 145 -1.01 2.29 -8.91
C LEU A 145 -1.36 0.87 -8.50
N HIS A 146 -1.07 0.51 -7.25
CA HIS A 146 -1.34 -0.82 -6.75
C HIS A 146 -1.46 -0.84 -5.23
N LYS A 147 -1.89 -1.99 -4.71
CA LYS A 147 -1.94 -2.29 -3.29
C LYS A 147 -1.20 -3.60 -3.04
N ASP A 148 -0.11 -3.50 -2.30
CA ASP A 148 0.75 -4.64 -1.95
C ASP A 148 0.56 -5.05 -0.50
N ILE A 149 0.64 -6.35 -0.26
CA ILE A 149 0.74 -6.89 1.08
C ILE A 149 2.19 -6.77 1.55
N GLN A 150 2.40 -6.22 2.74
CA GLN A 150 3.76 -6.14 3.28
C GLN A 150 4.32 -7.55 3.51
N ILE A 151 5.63 -7.71 3.31
CA ILE A 151 6.33 -9.00 3.40
C ILE A 151 6.01 -9.77 4.70
N PRO A 152 6.01 -9.15 5.90
CA PRO A 152 5.65 -9.86 7.13
C PRO A 152 4.23 -10.43 7.11
N SER A 153 3.28 -9.66 6.61
CA SER A 153 1.87 -10.05 6.46
C SER A 153 1.73 -11.19 5.44
N LEU A 154 2.50 -11.15 4.34
CA LEU A 154 2.54 -12.20 3.33
C LEU A 154 3.06 -13.52 3.90
N ILE A 155 4.16 -13.47 4.65
CA ILE A 155 4.73 -14.65 5.32
C ILE A 155 3.71 -15.25 6.29
N LEU A 156 3.06 -14.41 7.10
CA LEU A 156 2.03 -14.87 8.02
C LEU A 156 0.85 -15.53 7.28
N ALA A 157 0.39 -14.93 6.19
CA ALA A 157 -0.66 -15.50 5.34
C ALA A 157 -0.25 -16.88 4.79
N MET A 158 0.98 -17.02 4.31
CA MET A 158 1.53 -18.29 3.83
C MET A 158 1.62 -19.34 4.94
N VAL A 159 2.03 -18.94 6.16
CA VAL A 159 2.07 -19.84 7.32
C VAL A 159 0.67 -20.31 7.67
N MET A 160 -0.31 -19.40 7.77
CA MET A 160 -1.71 -19.75 8.05
C MET A 160 -2.27 -20.71 6.98
N LEU A 161 -1.99 -20.44 5.70
CA LEU A 161 -2.40 -21.30 4.61
C LEU A 161 -1.72 -22.68 4.68
N SER A 162 -0.44 -22.73 5.03
CA SER A 162 0.28 -24.00 5.20
C SER A 162 -0.29 -24.83 6.36
N MET A 163 -0.68 -24.18 7.46
CA MET A 163 -1.29 -24.85 8.61
C MET A 163 -2.59 -25.56 8.23
N LEU A 164 -3.39 -24.98 7.33
CA LEU A 164 -4.63 -25.60 6.84
C LEU A 164 -4.39 -26.99 6.23
N PHE A 165 -3.25 -27.20 5.56
CA PHE A 165 -2.89 -28.49 4.96
C PHE A 165 -2.08 -29.38 5.90
N ILE A 166 -1.13 -28.79 6.64
CA ILE A 166 -0.19 -29.54 7.49
C ILE A 166 -0.92 -30.12 8.72
N PHE A 167 -1.81 -29.37 9.37
CA PHE A 167 -2.46 -29.83 10.61
C PHE A 167 -3.30 -31.11 10.41
N PRO A 168 -4.18 -31.21 9.38
CA PRO A 168 -4.93 -32.44 9.12
C PRO A 168 -4.02 -33.65 8.88
N ILE A 169 -2.94 -33.46 8.12
CA ILE A 169 -1.95 -34.51 7.84
C ILE A 169 -1.24 -34.94 9.13
N LEU A 170 -0.83 -33.98 9.97
CA LEU A 170 -0.23 -34.28 11.27
C LEU A 170 -1.21 -35.06 12.16
N ILE A 171 -2.45 -34.60 12.29
CA ILE A 171 -3.48 -35.31 13.08
C ILE A 171 -3.68 -36.74 12.57
N MET A 172 -3.79 -36.92 11.25
CA MET A 172 -3.95 -38.25 10.64
C MET A 172 -2.74 -39.15 10.92
N THR A 173 -1.51 -38.65 10.78
CA THR A 173 -0.29 -39.42 11.04
C THR A 173 -0.13 -39.78 12.53
N PHE A 174 -0.42 -38.87 13.45
CA PHE A 174 -0.40 -39.14 14.88
C PHE A 174 -1.46 -40.16 15.30
N HIS A 175 -2.68 -40.05 14.76
CA HIS A 175 -3.77 -40.98 15.07
C HIS A 175 -3.48 -42.40 14.55
N ASN A 176 -2.92 -42.53 13.35
CA ASN A 176 -2.55 -43.82 12.77
C ASN A 176 -1.37 -44.48 13.50
N LYS A 177 -0.36 -43.72 13.90
CA LYS A 177 0.77 -44.23 14.71
C LYS A 177 0.32 -44.70 16.10
N SER A 178 -0.64 -44.01 16.71
CA SER A 178 -1.21 -44.39 18.01
C SER A 178 -1.95 -45.73 17.94
N LYS A 179 -2.79 -45.93 16.90
CA LYS A 179 -3.48 -47.21 16.65
C LYS A 179 -2.50 -48.37 16.45
N ALA A 180 -1.48 -48.19 15.61
CA ALA A 180 -0.49 -49.24 15.33
C ALA A 180 0.28 -49.69 16.60
N LYS A 181 0.64 -48.75 17.48
CA LYS A 181 1.27 -49.10 18.77
C LYS A 181 0.33 -49.85 19.71
N SER A 182 -0.93 -49.43 19.83
CA SER A 182 -1.90 -50.10 20.71
C SER A 182 -2.15 -51.56 20.32
N HIS A 183 -2.16 -51.86 19.02
CA HIS A 183 -2.39 -53.21 18.51
C HIS A 183 -1.21 -54.15 18.82
N LEU A 184 0.04 -53.65 18.73
CA LEU A 184 1.26 -54.42 19.09
C LEU A 184 1.33 -54.77 20.59
N TYR A 185 0.89 -53.87 21.47
CA TYR A 185 0.84 -54.13 22.91
C TYR A 185 -0.21 -55.19 23.28
N HIS A 186 -1.37 -55.20 22.62
CA HIS A 186 -2.39 -56.21 22.88
C HIS A 186 -1.99 -57.60 22.39
N THR A 187 -1.35 -57.71 21.22
CA THR A 187 -0.91 -59.01 20.67
C THR A 187 0.24 -59.65 21.45
N ASN A 188 1.12 -58.85 22.06
CA ASN A 188 2.24 -59.38 22.87
C ASN A 188 1.82 -59.82 24.29
N ASN A 189 0.75 -59.25 24.86
CA ASN A 189 0.26 -59.70 26.17
C ASN A 189 -0.61 -60.96 26.09
N SER A 190 -1.28 -61.20 24.95
CA SER A 190 -2.06 -62.43 24.74
C SER A 190 -1.21 -63.67 24.46
N SER A 191 0.05 -63.52 24.07
CA SER A 191 0.97 -64.65 23.79
C SER A 191 1.80 -65.10 24.99
N ILE A 192 1.75 -64.38 26.11
CA ILE A 192 2.48 -64.69 27.35
C ILE A 192 1.59 -65.43 28.38
N SER A 193 0.27 -65.53 28.12
CA SER A 193 -0.72 -66.13 29.03
C SER A 193 -1.31 -67.48 28.57
N GLY A 194 -0.69 -68.12 27.56
CA GLY A 194 -1.07 -69.44 27.06
C GLY A 194 -0.21 -70.57 27.60
#